data_AF-A0A0N8H9W4-F1
#
_entry.id   AF-A0A0N8H9W4-F1
#
_cell.length_a   1.000
_cell.length_b   1.000
_cell.length_c   1.000
_cell.angle_alpha   90.00
_cell.angle_beta   90.00
_cell.angle_gamma   90.00
#
_symmetry.space_group_name_H-M   'P 1'
#
loop_
_entity.id
_entity.type
_entity.pdbx_description
1 polymer ?
#
loop_
_entity_poly.entity_id
_entity_poly.type
_entity_poly.pdbx_seq_one_letter_code
_entity_poly.pdbx_strand_id
1 'polypeptide(L)'
;MGVADRKEREKEEMKVKILEAAKKLFLGKGFEKTSIRNIADAIEYSPGTIYLYFKDKNELLFNLHVEAFNGLTRELSNIDPELSPIDALEVMGEQYIKFAFENPELYELMFVMEAPMESLECKEEVWDDGMKAFDLLRFLVDRCQKDGYLATYEVDDASLMIWSFVHGLVTLKSRKRLDMFCDSEEDSLTRMMRSFNVFLKQIKCGKS
;
A
#
# COMPACT_ATOMS: atom_id res chain seq x y z
N MET A 1 -27.36 9.94 -22.85
CA MET A 1 -27.07 9.10 -21.67
C MET A 1 -28.25 8.17 -21.47
N GLY A 2 -28.03 6.88 -21.71
CA GLY A 2 -29.10 5.88 -21.69
C GLY A 2 -29.51 5.47 -20.26
N VAL A 3 -30.65 4.81 -20.13
CA VAL A 3 -31.12 4.22 -18.85
C VAL A 3 -30.12 3.17 -18.32
N ALA A 4 -29.39 2.50 -19.21
CA ALA A 4 -28.33 1.54 -18.87
C ALA A 4 -27.13 2.22 -18.17
N ASP A 5 -26.60 3.31 -18.74
CA ASP A 5 -25.48 4.07 -18.15
C ASP A 5 -25.82 4.58 -16.75
N ARG A 6 -27.07 5.03 -16.55
CA ARG A 6 -27.51 5.53 -15.25
C ARG A 6 -27.53 4.43 -14.18
N LYS A 7 -28.05 3.26 -14.54
CA LYS A 7 -28.16 2.11 -13.62
C LYS A 7 -26.79 1.54 -13.25
N GLU A 8 -25.86 1.54 -14.20
CA GLU A 8 -24.47 1.12 -13.96
C GLU A 8 -23.74 2.10 -13.05
N ARG A 9 -23.91 3.41 -13.27
CA ARG A 9 -23.35 4.44 -12.40
C ARG A 9 -23.89 4.36 -10.97
N GLU A 10 -25.20 4.20 -10.80
CA GLU A 10 -25.84 4.04 -9.48
C GLU A 10 -25.31 2.78 -8.75
N LYS A 11 -25.03 1.70 -9.50
CA LYS A 11 -24.44 0.47 -8.96
C LYS A 11 -23.03 0.72 -8.44
N GLU A 12 -22.21 1.44 -9.18
CA GLU A 12 -20.82 1.72 -8.80
C GLU A 12 -20.74 2.73 -7.64
N GLU A 13 -21.56 3.78 -7.66
CA GLU A 13 -21.70 4.72 -6.53
C GLU A 13 -22.07 3.98 -5.23
N MET A 14 -22.95 2.98 -5.30
CA MET A 14 -23.31 2.16 -4.14
C MET A 14 -22.15 1.29 -3.65
N LYS A 15 -21.39 0.66 -4.56
CA LYS A 15 -20.19 -0.12 -4.16
C LYS A 15 -19.19 0.74 -3.41
N VAL A 16 -18.89 1.94 -3.92
CA VAL A 16 -17.97 2.88 -3.26
C VAL A 16 -18.49 3.23 -1.87
N LYS A 17 -19.78 3.56 -1.74
CA LYS A 17 -20.40 3.87 -0.44
C LYS A 17 -20.24 2.72 0.57
N ILE A 18 -20.44 1.48 0.12
CA ILE A 18 -20.29 0.28 0.96
C ILE A 18 -18.83 0.09 1.38
N LEU A 19 -17.89 0.20 0.43
CA LEU A 19 -16.46 0.04 0.69
C LEU A 19 -15.91 1.11 1.64
N GLU A 20 -16.31 2.37 1.48
CA GLU A 20 -15.92 3.45 2.40
C GLU A 20 -16.42 3.20 3.83
N ALA A 21 -17.66 2.73 3.98
CA ALA A 21 -18.21 2.39 5.29
C ALA A 21 -17.50 1.17 5.91
N ALA A 22 -17.23 0.15 5.10
CA ALA A 22 -16.46 -1.02 5.52
C ALA A 22 -15.06 -0.62 5.98
N LYS A 23 -14.34 0.20 5.19
CA LYS A 23 -13.01 0.72 5.52
C LYS A 23 -12.98 1.42 6.87
N LYS A 24 -13.89 2.38 7.09
CA LYS A 24 -13.99 3.13 8.36
C LYS A 24 -14.25 2.21 9.55
N LEU A 25 -15.13 1.22 9.39
CA LEU A 25 -15.44 0.28 10.47
C LEU A 25 -14.30 -0.71 10.74
N PHE A 26 -13.64 -1.22 9.71
CA PHE A 26 -12.48 -2.09 9.84
C PHE A 26 -11.33 -1.39 10.56
N LEU A 27 -10.99 -0.16 10.17
CA LEU A 27 -9.93 0.62 10.81
C LEU A 27 -10.30 1.08 12.22
N GLY A 28 -11.57 1.39 12.49
CA GLY A 28 -12.01 1.89 13.79
C GLY A 28 -12.29 0.81 14.85
N LYS A 29 -12.89 -0.31 14.45
CA LYS A 29 -13.34 -1.38 15.37
C LYS A 29 -12.57 -2.69 15.20
N GLY A 30 -11.81 -2.84 14.11
CA GLY A 30 -11.20 -4.08 13.70
C GLY A 30 -12.11 -4.91 12.80
N PHE A 31 -11.49 -5.72 11.94
CA PHE A 31 -12.17 -6.60 11.00
C PHE A 31 -13.09 -7.61 11.69
N GLU A 32 -12.60 -8.29 12.74
CA GLU A 32 -13.37 -9.32 13.46
C GLU A 32 -14.64 -8.78 14.13
N LYS A 33 -14.57 -7.58 14.72
CA LYS A 33 -15.69 -6.96 15.43
C LYS A 33 -16.70 -6.27 14.50
N THR A 34 -16.40 -6.19 13.20
CA THR A 34 -17.28 -5.56 12.22
C THR A 34 -18.13 -6.63 11.54
N SER A 35 -19.45 -6.45 11.54
CA SER A 35 -20.40 -7.30 10.81
C SER A 35 -20.98 -6.60 9.58
N ILE A 36 -21.51 -7.36 8.62
CA ILE A 36 -22.25 -6.82 7.46
C ILE A 36 -23.41 -5.92 7.91
N ARG A 37 -24.09 -6.28 9.02
CA ARG A 37 -25.14 -5.44 9.59
C ARG A 37 -24.58 -4.07 10.04
N ASN A 38 -23.42 -4.03 10.69
CA ASN A 38 -22.83 -2.74 11.09
C ASN A 38 -22.52 -1.85 9.88
N ILE A 39 -22.06 -2.43 8.77
CA ILE A 39 -21.77 -1.70 7.53
C ILE A 39 -23.06 -1.17 6.93
N ALA A 40 -24.10 -2.02 6.84
CA ALA A 40 -25.41 -1.64 6.34
C ALA A 40 -26.04 -0.51 7.17
N ASP A 41 -26.01 -0.63 8.50
CA ASP A 41 -26.51 0.37 9.43
C ASP A 41 -25.77 1.72 9.24
N ALA A 42 -24.44 1.68 9.03
CA ALA A 42 -23.62 2.88 8.85
C ALA A 42 -23.94 3.66 7.56
N ILE A 43 -24.55 3.02 6.56
CA ILE A 43 -24.97 3.67 5.32
C ILE A 43 -26.49 3.84 5.20
N GLU A 44 -27.24 3.46 6.26
CA GLU A 44 -28.70 3.48 6.36
C GLU A 44 -29.41 2.53 5.37
N TYR A 45 -28.84 1.34 5.14
CA TYR A 45 -29.41 0.30 4.30
C TYR A 45 -29.63 -1.02 5.05
N SER A 46 -30.37 -1.92 4.42
CA SER A 46 -30.53 -3.28 4.93
C SER A 46 -29.27 -4.12 4.66
N PRO A 47 -28.96 -5.13 5.49
CA PRO A 47 -27.89 -6.10 5.18
C PRO A 47 -28.08 -6.78 3.82
N GLY A 48 -29.34 -7.02 3.42
CA GLY A 48 -29.68 -7.57 2.11
C GLY A 48 -29.17 -6.71 0.95
N THR A 49 -29.12 -5.39 1.12
CA THR A 49 -28.55 -4.47 0.13
C THR A 49 -27.06 -4.72 -0.06
N ILE A 50 -26.30 -4.95 1.01
CA ILE A 50 -24.85 -5.25 0.90
C ILE A 50 -24.61 -6.53 0.10
N TYR A 51 -25.42 -7.57 0.38
CA TYR A 51 -25.33 -8.86 -0.31
C TYR A 51 -25.64 -8.81 -1.81
N LEU A 52 -26.25 -7.73 -2.32
CA LEU A 52 -26.42 -7.53 -3.76
C LEU A 52 -25.11 -7.14 -4.47
N TYR A 53 -24.13 -6.62 -3.71
CA TYR A 53 -22.87 -6.11 -4.24
C TYR A 53 -21.66 -6.95 -3.82
N PHE A 54 -21.70 -7.50 -2.60
CA PHE A 54 -20.61 -8.25 -2.01
C PHE A 54 -21.14 -9.51 -1.32
N LYS A 55 -20.55 -10.65 -1.65
CA LYS A 55 -20.91 -11.97 -1.13
C LYS A 55 -20.78 -12.04 0.38
N ASP A 56 -19.71 -11.50 0.94
CA ASP A 56 -19.38 -11.59 2.35
C ASP A 56 -18.41 -10.48 2.79
N LYS A 57 -18.05 -10.52 4.08
CA LYS A 57 -17.14 -9.55 4.72
C LYS A 57 -15.70 -9.66 4.17
N ASN A 58 -15.28 -10.86 3.76
CA ASN A 58 -13.94 -11.09 3.21
C ASN A 58 -13.83 -10.44 1.83
N GLU A 59 -14.89 -10.49 1.02
CA GLU A 59 -14.90 -9.83 -0.28
C GLU A 59 -14.78 -8.31 -0.18
N LEU A 60 -15.39 -7.69 0.84
CA LEU A 60 -15.19 -6.25 1.12
C LEU A 60 -13.74 -5.95 1.45
N LEU A 61 -13.14 -6.75 2.33
CA LEU A 61 -11.73 -6.59 2.70
C LEU A 61 -10.82 -6.77 1.47
N PHE A 62 -11.06 -7.81 0.67
CA PHE A 62 -10.34 -8.07 -0.57
C PHE A 62 -10.35 -6.84 -1.49
N ASN A 63 -11.52 -6.27 -1.77
CA ASN A 63 -11.63 -5.10 -2.66
C ASN A 63 -10.88 -3.88 -2.09
N LEU A 64 -10.90 -3.68 -0.78
CA LEU A 64 -10.14 -2.62 -0.13
C LEU A 64 -8.62 -2.83 -0.23
N HIS A 65 -8.13 -4.07 -0.12
CA HIS A 65 -6.72 -4.39 -0.35
C HIS A 65 -6.31 -4.11 -1.80
N VAL A 66 -7.12 -4.57 -2.76
CA VAL A 66 -6.90 -4.33 -4.19
C VAL A 66 -6.85 -2.82 -4.48
N GLU A 67 -7.78 -2.03 -3.93
CA GLU A 67 -7.77 -0.57 -4.07
C GLU A 67 -6.49 0.05 -3.50
N ALA A 68 -6.07 -0.38 -2.32
CA ALA A 68 -4.88 0.14 -1.65
C ALA A 68 -3.58 -0.18 -2.42
N PHE A 69 -3.40 -1.44 -2.86
CA PHE A 69 -2.23 -1.85 -3.64
C PHE A 69 -2.22 -1.24 -5.05
N ASN A 70 -3.38 -1.04 -5.68
CA ASN A 70 -3.47 -0.31 -6.94
C ASN A 70 -3.06 1.16 -6.78
N GLY A 71 -3.45 1.79 -5.67
CA GLY A 71 -2.99 3.14 -5.32
C GLY A 71 -1.48 3.20 -5.17
N LEU A 72 -0.89 2.28 -4.41
CA LEU A 72 0.56 2.18 -4.23
C LEU A 72 1.28 1.94 -5.57
N THR A 73 0.84 0.93 -6.34
CA THR A 73 1.45 0.57 -7.63
C THR A 73 1.42 1.75 -8.59
N ARG A 74 0.31 2.50 -8.65
CA ARG A 74 0.20 3.71 -9.48
C ARG A 74 1.26 4.72 -9.10
N GLU A 75 1.45 4.98 -7.82
CA GLU A 75 2.46 5.93 -7.34
C GLU A 75 3.88 5.45 -7.67
N LEU A 76 4.22 4.19 -7.35
CA LEU A 76 5.55 3.63 -7.61
C LEU A 76 5.88 3.45 -9.10
N SER A 77 4.87 3.38 -9.96
CA SER A 77 5.05 3.32 -11.41
C SER A 77 5.30 4.69 -12.06
N ASN A 78 5.01 5.77 -11.34
CA ASN A 78 5.14 7.14 -11.85
C ASN A 78 6.58 7.65 -11.67
N ILE A 79 7.49 7.08 -12.44
CA ILE A 79 8.92 7.40 -12.43
C ILE A 79 9.32 7.90 -13.81
N ASP A 80 10.12 8.97 -13.84
CA ASP A 80 10.66 9.51 -15.09
C ASP A 80 11.57 8.47 -15.77
N PRO A 81 11.24 8.04 -17.02
CA PRO A 81 12.01 7.03 -17.73
C PRO A 81 13.43 7.48 -18.11
N GLU A 82 13.74 8.78 -18.03
CA GLU A 82 15.08 9.32 -18.31
C GLU A 82 16.05 9.17 -17.13
N LEU A 83 15.55 8.84 -15.93
CA LEU A 83 16.39 8.66 -14.75
C LEU A 83 17.31 7.44 -14.87
N SER A 84 18.49 7.56 -14.27
CA SER A 84 19.34 6.38 -14.04
C SER A 84 18.61 5.39 -13.11
N PRO A 85 18.87 4.08 -13.19
CA PRO A 85 18.20 3.11 -12.33
C PRO A 85 18.33 3.41 -10.83
N ILE A 86 19.47 3.97 -10.40
CA ILE A 86 19.70 4.29 -8.99
C ILE A 86 18.91 5.53 -8.55
N ASP A 87 18.76 6.53 -9.42
CA ASP A 87 17.95 7.72 -9.12
C ASP A 87 16.45 7.35 -9.15
N ALA A 88 16.05 6.46 -10.07
CA ALA A 88 14.71 5.89 -10.10
C ALA A 88 14.40 5.10 -8.82
N LEU A 89 15.36 4.31 -8.30
CA LEU A 89 15.21 3.60 -7.04
C LEU A 89 15.12 4.54 -5.82
N GLU A 90 15.86 5.65 -5.85
CA GLU A 90 15.77 6.72 -4.85
C GLU A 90 14.36 7.32 -4.86
N VAL A 91 13.87 7.74 -6.02
CA VAL A 91 12.51 8.29 -6.19
C VAL A 91 11.44 7.27 -5.75
N MET A 92 11.56 6.00 -6.14
CA MET A 92 10.59 4.97 -5.75
C MET A 92 10.52 4.80 -4.22
N GLY A 93 11.66 4.79 -3.53
CA GLY A 93 11.68 4.68 -2.07
C GLY A 93 11.08 5.91 -1.38
N GLU A 94 11.34 7.11 -1.91
CA GLU A 94 10.71 8.34 -1.42
C GLU A 94 9.19 8.32 -1.65
N GLN A 95 8.74 7.89 -2.83
CA GLN A 95 7.32 7.70 -3.15
C GLN A 95 6.64 6.71 -2.20
N TYR A 96 7.30 5.59 -1.88
CA TYR A 96 6.79 4.61 -0.91
C TYR A 96 6.58 5.24 0.46
N ILE A 97 7.59 5.97 0.97
CA ILE A 97 7.53 6.63 2.28
C ILE A 97 6.42 7.69 2.29
N LYS A 98 6.36 8.53 1.25
CA LYS A 98 5.37 9.60 1.11
C LYS A 98 3.95 9.05 1.00
N PHE A 99 3.74 8.03 0.17
CA PHE A 99 2.45 7.37 0.02
C PHE A 99 1.91 6.91 1.37
N ALA A 100 2.74 6.22 2.16
CA ALA A 100 2.31 5.71 3.45
C ALA A 100 2.06 6.82 4.48
N PHE A 101 2.84 7.91 4.41
CA PHE A 101 2.64 9.08 5.26
C PHE A 101 1.33 9.82 4.95
N GLU A 102 1.01 9.99 3.67
CA GLU A 102 -0.20 10.68 3.20
C GLU A 102 -1.45 9.80 3.30
N ASN A 103 -1.28 8.47 3.25
CA ASN A 103 -2.38 7.50 3.24
C ASN A 103 -2.26 6.46 4.38
N PRO A 104 -2.25 6.89 5.66
CA PRO A 104 -2.03 5.98 6.80
C PRO A 104 -3.12 4.91 6.90
N GLU A 105 -4.36 5.23 6.52
CA GLU A 105 -5.47 4.27 6.48
C GLU A 105 -5.24 3.15 5.46
N LEU A 106 -4.76 3.48 4.26
CA LEU A 106 -4.46 2.49 3.23
C LEU A 106 -3.25 1.64 3.63
N TYR A 107 -2.24 2.25 4.25
CA TYR A 107 -1.09 1.53 4.76
C TYR A 107 -1.48 0.54 5.87
N GLU A 108 -2.33 0.94 6.80
CA GLU A 108 -2.84 0.06 7.87
C GLU A 108 -3.62 -1.12 7.28
N LEU A 109 -4.47 -0.89 6.28
CA LEU A 109 -5.19 -1.95 5.58
C LEU A 109 -4.23 -2.95 4.93
N MET A 110 -3.23 -2.47 4.17
CA MET A 110 -2.34 -3.35 3.42
C MET A 110 -1.46 -4.24 4.29
N PHE A 111 -0.90 -3.70 5.38
CA PHE A 111 0.24 -4.35 6.05
C PHE A 111 0.05 -4.62 7.54
N VAL A 112 -0.97 -4.03 8.18
CA VAL A 112 -0.98 -3.91 9.64
C VAL A 112 -2.22 -4.50 10.29
N MET A 113 -3.37 -4.37 9.63
CA MET A 113 -4.61 -4.89 10.15
C MET A 113 -4.54 -6.41 10.32
N GLU A 114 -4.76 -6.87 11.55
CA GLU A 114 -4.94 -8.29 11.86
C GLU A 114 -6.28 -8.76 11.27
N ALA A 115 -6.25 -9.13 10.00
CA ALA A 115 -7.26 -9.95 9.36
C ALA A 115 -6.64 -11.33 9.09
N PRO A 116 -7.43 -12.42 9.12
CA PRO A 116 -6.90 -13.73 8.77
C PRO A 116 -6.31 -13.65 7.36
N MET A 117 -4.99 -13.84 7.19
CA MET A 117 -4.40 -13.89 5.83
C MET A 117 -5.10 -14.96 4.99
N GLU A 118 -5.54 -16.05 5.60
CA GLU A 118 -6.40 -17.09 5.01
C GLU A 118 -7.68 -16.53 4.36
N SER A 119 -8.25 -15.45 4.91
CA SER A 119 -9.43 -14.78 4.36
C SER A 119 -9.13 -13.98 3.09
N LEU A 120 -7.87 -13.58 2.92
CA LEU A 120 -7.32 -12.94 1.72
C LEU A 120 -6.80 -13.99 0.72
N GLU A 121 -6.19 -15.08 1.19
CA GLU A 121 -5.68 -16.21 0.39
C GLU A 121 -6.77 -16.95 -0.38
N CYS A 122 -8.04 -16.83 0.04
CA CYS A 122 -9.19 -17.43 -0.65
C CYS A 122 -9.42 -16.89 -2.07
N LYS A 123 -8.67 -15.88 -2.52
CA LYS A 123 -8.62 -15.40 -3.90
C LYS A 123 -7.16 -15.32 -4.36
N GLU A 124 -6.79 -16.12 -5.37
CA GLU A 124 -5.45 -16.13 -5.99
C GLU A 124 -4.95 -14.71 -6.35
N GLU A 125 -5.88 -13.78 -6.57
CA GLU A 125 -5.66 -12.39 -6.98
C GLU A 125 -5.06 -11.46 -5.91
N VAL A 126 -5.17 -11.72 -4.59
CA VAL A 126 -4.65 -10.77 -3.57
C VAL A 126 -3.14 -10.62 -3.66
N TRP A 127 -2.46 -11.74 -3.88
CA TRP A 127 -1.01 -11.72 -4.03
C TRP A 127 -0.61 -11.12 -5.37
N ASP A 128 -1.44 -11.20 -6.41
CA ASP A 128 -1.10 -10.64 -7.72
C ASP A 128 -0.87 -9.12 -7.64
N ASP A 129 -1.68 -8.38 -6.87
CA ASP A 129 -1.54 -6.92 -6.75
C ASP A 129 -0.41 -6.48 -5.83
N GLY A 130 -0.22 -7.16 -4.70
CA GLY A 130 0.95 -6.92 -3.83
C GLY A 130 2.27 -7.26 -4.54
N MET A 131 2.26 -8.34 -5.34
CA MET A 131 3.41 -8.76 -6.13
C MET A 131 3.71 -7.78 -7.26
N LYS A 132 2.71 -7.15 -7.90
CA LYS A 132 2.95 -6.09 -8.91
C LYS A 132 3.80 -4.93 -8.35
N ALA A 133 3.47 -4.43 -7.16
CA ALA A 133 4.25 -3.36 -6.54
C ALA A 133 5.68 -3.82 -6.21
N PHE A 134 5.82 -5.05 -5.72
CA PHE A 134 7.13 -5.63 -5.43
C PHE A 134 7.95 -5.91 -6.71
N ASP A 135 7.30 -6.29 -7.81
CA ASP A 135 7.91 -6.51 -9.12
C ASP A 135 8.54 -5.26 -9.71
N LEU A 136 7.92 -4.10 -9.50
CA LEU A 136 8.52 -2.82 -9.87
C LEU A 136 9.84 -2.58 -9.14
N LEU A 137 9.90 -2.92 -7.84
CA LEU A 137 11.14 -2.85 -7.07
C LEU A 137 12.17 -3.86 -7.57
N ARG A 138 11.78 -5.12 -7.81
CA ARG A 138 12.66 -6.15 -8.37
C ARG A 138 13.28 -5.74 -9.69
N PHE A 139 12.47 -5.16 -10.57
CA PHE A 139 12.91 -4.65 -11.85
C PHE A 139 13.97 -3.54 -11.70
N LEU A 140 13.74 -2.56 -10.82
CA LEU A 140 14.72 -1.49 -10.59
C LEU A 140 16.01 -2.01 -9.92
N VAL A 141 15.90 -2.92 -8.96
CA VAL A 141 17.05 -3.53 -8.29
C VAL A 141 17.90 -4.32 -9.29
N ASP A 142 17.30 -5.15 -10.13
CA ASP A 142 18.00 -5.89 -11.19
C ASP A 142 18.75 -4.94 -12.14
N ARG A 143 18.11 -3.85 -12.58
CA ARG A 143 18.77 -2.82 -13.41
C ARG A 143 19.93 -2.13 -12.68
N CYS A 144 19.76 -1.79 -11.41
CA CYS A 144 20.82 -1.20 -10.61
C CYS A 144 22.04 -2.14 -10.48
N GLN A 145 21.81 -3.45 -10.30
CA GLN A 145 22.90 -4.44 -10.25
C GLN A 145 23.60 -4.58 -11.61
N LYS A 146 22.84 -4.65 -12.71
CA LYS A 146 23.38 -4.78 -14.08
C LYS A 146 24.23 -3.58 -14.51
N ASP A 147 23.83 -2.37 -14.13
CA ASP A 147 24.54 -1.14 -14.47
C ASP A 147 25.71 -0.85 -13.49
N GLY A 148 25.82 -1.66 -12.42
CA GLY A 148 26.89 -1.61 -11.43
C GLY A 148 26.70 -0.54 -10.35
N TYR A 149 25.48 -0.05 -10.16
CA TYR A 149 25.13 0.86 -9.07
C TYR A 149 24.98 0.15 -7.73
N LEU A 150 24.57 -1.13 -7.74
CA LEU A 150 24.48 -1.99 -6.56
C LEU A 150 25.36 -3.23 -6.74
N ALA A 151 25.83 -3.80 -5.64
CA ALA A 151 26.50 -5.09 -5.65
C ALA A 151 25.53 -6.18 -6.13
N THR A 152 26.06 -7.19 -6.80
CA THR A 152 25.26 -8.31 -7.31
C THR A 152 24.94 -9.30 -6.19
N TYR A 153 23.65 -9.42 -5.88
CA TYR A 153 23.05 -10.45 -5.05
C TYR A 153 21.86 -11.10 -5.79
N GLU A 154 21.25 -12.11 -5.18
CA GLU A 154 19.92 -12.56 -5.60
C GLU A 154 18.94 -11.39 -5.54
N VAL A 155 18.22 -11.14 -6.64
CA VAL A 155 17.38 -9.93 -6.80
C VAL A 155 16.30 -9.86 -5.74
N ASP A 156 15.65 -10.99 -5.45
CA ASP A 156 14.60 -11.08 -4.44
C ASP A 156 15.13 -10.69 -3.04
N ASP A 157 16.32 -11.17 -2.65
CA ASP A 157 16.93 -10.84 -1.35
C ASP A 157 17.30 -9.36 -1.25
N ALA A 158 17.88 -8.79 -2.32
CA ALA A 158 18.22 -7.38 -2.37
C ALA A 158 16.97 -6.48 -2.33
N SER A 159 15.91 -6.85 -3.06
CA SER A 159 14.62 -6.17 -3.04
C SER A 159 13.95 -6.26 -1.67
N LEU A 160 13.95 -7.44 -1.03
CA LEU A 160 13.44 -7.62 0.33
C LEU A 160 14.20 -6.75 1.34
N MET A 161 15.53 -6.66 1.23
CA MET A 161 16.35 -5.82 2.10
C MET A 161 15.97 -4.33 1.97
N ILE A 162 15.87 -3.83 0.73
CA ILE A 162 15.51 -2.43 0.46
C ILE A 162 14.09 -2.13 0.95
N TRP A 163 13.13 -2.99 0.61
CA TRP A 163 11.75 -2.84 1.06
C TRP A 163 11.65 -2.88 2.58
N SER A 164 12.32 -3.83 3.24
CA SER A 164 12.32 -3.96 4.71
C SER A 164 12.80 -2.69 5.39
N PHE A 165 13.78 -1.99 4.81
CA PHE A 165 14.28 -0.73 5.37
C PHE A 165 13.22 0.37 5.34
N VAL A 166 12.65 0.67 4.16
CA VAL A 166 11.62 1.72 4.04
C VAL A 166 10.33 1.34 4.76
N HIS A 167 9.92 0.07 4.69
CA HIS A 167 8.77 -0.47 5.39
C HIS A 167 8.94 -0.36 6.91
N GLY A 168 10.13 -0.67 7.43
CA GLY A 168 10.47 -0.52 8.85
C GLY A 168 10.36 0.92 9.33
N LEU A 169 10.88 1.89 8.57
CA LEU A 169 10.74 3.32 8.88
C LEU A 169 9.28 3.74 8.99
N VAL A 170 8.49 3.40 7.97
CA VAL A 170 7.07 3.73 7.91
C VAL A 170 6.28 3.05 9.04
N THR A 171 6.57 1.77 9.33
CA THR A 171 5.91 1.04 10.43
C THR A 171 6.25 1.65 11.79
N LEU A 172 7.51 2.04 12.01
CA LEU A 172 7.90 2.75 13.23
C LEU A 172 7.17 4.09 13.36
N LYS A 173 6.98 4.81 12.26
CA LYS A 173 6.18 6.04 12.25
C LYS A 173 4.69 5.77 12.51
N SER A 174 4.07 4.82 11.82
CA SER A 174 2.64 4.50 11.98
C SER A 174 2.31 4.09 13.43
N ARG A 175 3.25 3.44 14.11
CA ARG A 175 3.16 3.08 15.54
C ARG A 175 3.64 4.17 16.51
N LYS A 176 3.87 5.40 16.03
CA LYS A 176 4.36 6.56 16.80
C LYS A 176 5.67 6.31 17.56
N ARG A 177 6.46 5.33 17.12
CA ARG A 177 7.77 5.00 17.71
C ARG A 177 8.86 5.92 17.19
N LEU A 178 8.74 6.39 15.95
CA LEU A 178 9.68 7.36 15.38
C LEU A 178 9.58 8.74 16.04
N ASP A 179 8.41 9.10 16.56
CA ASP A 179 8.15 10.39 17.23
C ASP A 179 8.99 10.58 18.51
N MET A 180 9.51 9.49 19.08
CA MET A 180 10.43 9.51 20.23
C MET A 180 11.81 10.11 19.90
N PHE A 181 12.14 10.20 18.61
CA PHE A 181 13.44 10.63 18.09
C PHE A 181 13.34 11.90 17.24
N CYS A 182 12.14 12.45 17.08
CA CYS A 182 11.92 13.69 16.35
C CYS A 182 11.83 14.84 17.35
N ASP A 183 12.79 15.76 17.32
CA ASP A 183 12.72 17.01 18.08
C ASP A 183 11.77 18.00 17.39
N SER A 184 11.39 19.09 18.06
CA SER A 184 10.37 20.05 17.58
C SER A 184 10.65 20.71 16.23
N GLU A 185 11.85 20.58 15.67
CA GLU A 185 12.29 21.23 14.44
C GLU A 185 12.27 20.30 13.20
N GLU A 186 12.26 18.97 13.37
CA GLU A 186 12.31 18.02 12.24
C GLU A 186 11.05 17.13 12.23
N ASP A 187 10.22 17.26 11.19
CA ASP A 187 9.10 16.34 11.01
C ASP A 187 9.60 14.93 10.61
N SER A 188 8.86 13.93 11.08
CA SER A 188 9.07 12.52 10.84
C SER A 188 9.21 12.13 9.37
N LEU A 189 8.49 12.78 8.44
CA LEU A 189 8.64 12.52 7.01
C LEU A 189 10.05 12.85 6.53
N THR A 190 10.55 14.05 6.85
CA THR A 190 11.90 14.50 6.52
C THR A 190 12.95 13.54 7.10
N ARG A 191 12.74 13.09 8.35
CA ARG A 191 13.64 12.13 9.00
C ARG A 191 13.69 10.79 8.27
N MET A 192 12.54 10.25 7.84
CA MET A 192 12.47 8.99 7.10
C MET A 192 13.17 9.11 5.74
N MET A 193 12.90 10.18 4.98
CA MET A 193 13.54 10.43 3.68
C MET A 193 15.06 10.52 3.82
N ARG A 194 15.56 11.28 4.79
CA ARG A 194 17.00 11.37 5.06
C ARG A 194 17.60 10.01 5.43
N SER A 195 16.90 9.22 6.25
CA SER A 195 17.38 7.89 6.67
C SER A 195 17.45 6.92 5.50
N PHE A 196 16.48 6.97 4.59
CA PHE A 196 16.50 6.21 3.34
C PHE A 196 17.66 6.63 2.43
N ASN A 197 17.88 7.93 2.25
CA ASN A 197 19.00 8.42 1.44
C ASN A 197 20.38 8.06 2.02
N VAL A 198 20.51 7.99 3.35
CA VAL A 198 21.72 7.45 4.00
C VAL A 198 21.87 5.96 3.72
N PHE A 199 20.80 5.17 3.86
CA PHE A 199 20.82 3.74 3.55
C PHE A 199 21.19 3.47 2.09
N LEU A 200 20.58 4.18 1.14
CA LEU A 200 20.85 4.03 -0.28
C LEU A 200 22.34 4.29 -0.57
N LYS A 201 22.93 5.34 0.01
CA LYS A 201 24.37 5.63 -0.11
C LYS A 201 25.27 4.51 0.44
N GLN A 202 24.84 3.77 1.45
CA GLN A 202 25.61 2.65 2.01
C GLN A 202 25.58 1.41 1.12
N ILE A 203 24.47 1.18 0.41
CA ILE A 203 24.34 0.02 -0.49
C ILE A 203 24.81 0.30 -1.92
N LYS A 204 24.96 1.58 -2.30
CA LYS A 204 25.56 1.98 -3.59
C LYS A 204 27.00 1.46 -3.69
N CYS A 205 27.31 0.74 -4.75
CA CYS A 205 28.67 0.38 -5.12
C CYS A 205 29.31 1.52 -5.92
N GLY A 206 30.58 1.81 -5.62
CA GLY A 206 31.29 2.97 -6.15
C GLY A 206 31.39 2.99 -7.67
N LYS A 207 30.58 3.85 -8.29
CA LYS A 207 31.05 4.74 -9.35
C LYS A 207 30.84 6.16 -8.85
N SER A 208 31.95 6.77 -8.42
CA SER A 208 32.06 8.23 -8.28
C SER A 208 31.85 8.90 -9.63
#